data_AF-U6G9G2-F1
#
_entry.id   AF-U6G9G2-F1
#
_cell.length_a   1.000
_cell.length_b   1.000
_cell.length_c   1.000
_cell.angle_alpha   90.00
_cell.angle_beta   90.00
_cell.angle_gamma   90.00
#
_symmetry.space_group_name_H-M   'P 1'
#
loop_
_entity.id
_entity.type
_entity.pdbx_description
1 polymer ?
#
loop_
_entity_poly.entity_id
_entity_poly.type
_entity_poly.pdbx_seq_one_letter_code
_entity_poly.pdbx_strand_id
1 'polypeptide(L)'
;MAVFEKNKRPKIAMVGSGMIGGTMAFLCSLRELGDVVLFDVVPNMPMGKAMDLTHNSSVVDTGITVYGSNSYECLKGADVVIITAGITKIPGKSDKEWSRMDLLPVNIKIMREGMVIGVHGDHMVPLSRYATVNGIPLHEFVERGWIKQEEIDEIVQKTKVAGGEIVRLLGQGSAYYAPGASAIQMAESYLKDRKRVMVCSCYLKGEYGVNNHYLGVPCVIGGNGVEKIIELKLTDKERQDLQGSIDEVKEMQKAIATLDASKGSVEAAQQQQQQPAAAAAAANSAAATPAAATAATATTAAAAATTTAAAAAANNSKAPAEKSKRSFLHGMKEKIHHRK
;
A
#
# COMPACT_ATOMS: atom_id res chain seq x y z
N MET A 1 -24.70 -4.34 8.53
CA MET A 1 -23.33 -4.80 8.83
C MET A 1 -22.89 -5.71 7.69
N ALA A 2 -21.91 -5.30 6.88
CA ALA A 2 -21.43 -6.10 5.75
C ALA A 2 -20.37 -7.10 6.27
N VAL A 3 -20.86 -8.24 6.74
CA VAL A 3 -20.06 -9.44 6.99
C VAL A 3 -20.28 -10.36 5.80
N PHE A 4 -19.25 -11.11 5.43
CA PHE A 4 -19.36 -12.14 4.41
C PHE A 4 -20.61 -13.00 4.60
N GLU A 5 -21.43 -13.08 3.55
CA GLU A 5 -22.55 -14.01 3.54
C GLU A 5 -22.03 -15.46 3.61
N LYS A 6 -22.78 -16.31 4.32
CA LYS A 6 -22.37 -17.70 4.52
C LYS A 6 -22.56 -18.48 3.23
N ASN A 7 -21.44 -18.87 2.63
CA ASN A 7 -21.41 -19.79 1.49
C ASN A 7 -20.05 -20.54 1.48
N LYS A 8 -19.84 -21.43 0.50
CA LYS A 8 -18.63 -22.30 0.42
C LYS A 8 -17.39 -21.61 -0.18
N ARG A 9 -17.54 -20.40 -0.75
CA ARG A 9 -16.44 -19.72 -1.43
C ARG A 9 -15.43 -19.19 -0.41
N PRO A 10 -14.15 -19.11 -0.79
CA PRO A 10 -13.16 -18.40 0.01
C PRO A 10 -13.57 -16.96 0.31
N LYS A 11 -13.11 -16.46 1.46
CA LYS A 11 -13.37 -15.11 1.97
C LYS A 11 -12.06 -14.33 2.04
N ILE A 12 -11.93 -13.31 1.19
CA ILE A 12 -10.68 -12.58 1.02
C ILE A 12 -10.87 -11.14 1.48
N ALA A 13 -10.20 -10.76 2.56
CA ALA A 13 -10.28 -9.42 3.11
C ALA A 13 -9.10 -8.54 2.67
N MET A 14 -9.41 -7.38 2.12
CA MET A 14 -8.44 -6.38 1.70
C MET A 14 -8.46 -5.23 2.70
N VAL A 15 -7.44 -5.13 3.54
CA VAL A 15 -7.28 -4.04 4.50
C VAL A 15 -6.51 -2.91 3.83
N GLY A 16 -7.25 -1.91 3.36
CA GLY A 16 -6.77 -0.85 2.47
C GLY A 16 -7.39 -1.01 1.09
N SER A 17 -8.18 -0.01 0.68
CA SER A 17 -8.95 -0.01 -0.57
C SER A 17 -8.43 1.03 -1.55
N GLY A 18 -7.13 1.32 -1.51
CA GLY A 18 -6.43 2.21 -2.43
C GLY A 18 -6.28 1.64 -3.85
N MET A 19 -5.19 1.99 -4.53
CA MET A 19 -4.93 1.53 -5.91
C MET A 19 -4.68 0.00 -5.96
N ILE A 20 -3.86 -0.51 -5.05
CA ILE A 20 -3.53 -1.94 -4.97
C ILE A 20 -4.76 -2.73 -4.51
N GLY A 21 -5.42 -2.31 -3.41
CA GLY A 21 -6.64 -2.96 -2.90
C GLY A 21 -7.74 -3.11 -3.95
N GLY A 22 -8.01 -2.05 -4.72
CA GLY A 22 -8.98 -2.11 -5.83
C GLY A 22 -8.55 -3.07 -6.94
N THR A 23 -7.27 -3.05 -7.32
CA THR A 23 -6.74 -3.98 -8.33
C THR A 23 -6.86 -5.43 -7.89
N MET A 24 -6.55 -5.74 -6.64
CA MET A 24 -6.66 -7.09 -6.08
C MET A 24 -8.11 -7.56 -6.07
N ALA A 25 -9.04 -6.72 -5.62
CA ALA A 25 -10.47 -7.05 -5.64
C ALA A 25 -10.99 -7.31 -7.06
N PHE A 26 -10.55 -6.50 -8.04
CA PHE A 26 -10.85 -6.72 -9.45
C PHE A 26 -10.32 -8.06 -9.96
N LEU A 27 -9.07 -8.40 -9.66
CA LEU A 27 -8.48 -9.68 -10.04
C LEU A 27 -9.19 -10.88 -9.38
N CYS A 28 -9.65 -10.74 -8.13
CA CYS A 28 -10.46 -11.77 -7.47
C CYS A 28 -11.78 -12.00 -8.18
N SER A 29 -12.47 -10.93 -8.60
CA SER A 29 -13.72 -11.01 -9.38
C SER A 29 -13.48 -11.72 -10.72
N LEU A 30 -12.44 -11.34 -11.47
CA LEU A 30 -12.12 -11.95 -12.77
C LEU A 30 -11.68 -13.41 -12.71
N ARG A 31 -11.06 -13.84 -11.60
CA ARG A 31 -10.51 -15.20 -11.43
C ARG A 31 -11.40 -16.13 -10.61
N GLU A 32 -12.57 -15.65 -10.19
CA GLU A 32 -13.49 -16.36 -9.30
C GLU A 32 -12.79 -16.91 -8.05
N LEU A 33 -11.88 -16.12 -7.47
CA LEU A 33 -11.01 -16.62 -6.39
C LEU A 33 -11.76 -16.75 -5.05
N GLY A 34 -12.78 -15.92 -4.83
CA GLY A 34 -13.55 -15.88 -3.60
C GLY A 34 -14.32 -14.58 -3.45
N ASP A 35 -15.24 -14.54 -2.50
CA ASP A 35 -15.93 -13.29 -2.14
C ASP A 35 -14.92 -12.35 -1.45
N VAL A 36 -15.05 -11.05 -1.73
CA VAL A 36 -14.06 -10.05 -1.29
C VAL A 36 -14.70 -9.02 -0.39
N VAL A 37 -13.99 -8.58 0.64
CA VAL A 37 -14.32 -7.35 1.36
C VAL A 37 -13.20 -6.32 1.25
N LEU A 38 -13.57 -5.11 0.81
CA LEU A 38 -12.74 -3.92 0.78
C LEU A 38 -12.95 -3.16 2.09
N PHE A 39 -11.94 -3.12 2.94
CA PHE A 39 -11.92 -2.29 4.14
C PHE A 39 -11.09 -1.02 3.89
N ASP A 40 -11.59 0.12 4.34
CA ASP A 40 -10.83 1.37 4.38
C ASP A 40 -11.32 2.29 5.50
N VAL A 41 -10.50 3.26 5.90
CA VAL A 41 -10.91 4.30 6.85
C VAL A 41 -11.62 5.47 6.17
N VAL A 42 -11.40 5.65 4.85
CA VAL A 42 -12.08 6.70 4.07
C VAL A 42 -13.56 6.33 3.93
N PRO A 43 -14.49 7.16 4.45
CA PRO A 43 -15.92 6.83 4.45
C PRO A 43 -16.46 6.61 3.04
N ASN A 44 -17.27 5.56 2.86
CA ASN A 44 -17.99 5.21 1.61
C ASN A 44 -17.14 4.89 0.37
N MET A 45 -15.87 5.26 0.34
CA MET A 45 -14.95 4.94 -0.75
C MET A 45 -14.85 3.42 -1.04
N PRO A 46 -14.66 2.53 -0.05
CA PRO A 46 -14.63 1.09 -0.33
C PRO A 46 -15.97 0.56 -0.86
N MET A 47 -17.10 1.12 -0.43
CA MET A 47 -18.44 0.72 -0.92
C MET A 47 -18.64 1.11 -2.39
N GLY A 48 -18.18 2.29 -2.79
CA GLY A 48 -18.24 2.73 -4.19
C GLY A 48 -17.46 1.78 -5.10
N LYS A 49 -16.24 1.41 -4.71
CA LYS A 49 -15.43 0.42 -5.46
C LYS A 49 -16.07 -0.97 -5.46
N ALA A 50 -16.62 -1.39 -4.33
CA ALA A 50 -17.28 -2.69 -4.21
C ALA A 50 -18.50 -2.80 -5.13
N MET A 51 -19.29 -1.72 -5.23
CA MET A 51 -20.44 -1.65 -6.13
C MET A 51 -20.02 -1.76 -7.60
N ASP A 52 -18.99 -1.00 -8.01
CA ASP A 52 -18.44 -1.06 -9.36
C ASP A 52 -17.95 -2.48 -9.73
N LEU A 53 -17.19 -3.11 -8.83
CA LEU A 53 -16.69 -4.48 -9.04
C LEU A 53 -17.78 -5.55 -9.01
N THR A 54 -18.85 -5.31 -8.27
CA THR A 54 -20.03 -6.20 -8.29
C THR A 54 -20.76 -6.08 -9.63
N HIS A 55 -20.91 -4.88 -10.20
CA HIS A 55 -21.41 -4.72 -11.56
C HIS A 55 -20.51 -5.40 -12.59
N ASN A 56 -19.19 -5.26 -12.47
CA ASN A 56 -18.23 -5.95 -13.32
C ASN A 56 -18.42 -7.47 -13.30
N SER A 57 -18.71 -8.04 -12.13
CA SER A 57 -18.91 -9.49 -12.00
C SER A 57 -20.06 -9.98 -12.89
N SER A 58 -21.13 -9.19 -13.03
CA SER A 58 -22.20 -9.48 -13.99
C SER A 58 -21.79 -9.32 -15.46
N VAL A 59 -20.81 -8.46 -15.78
CA VAL A 59 -20.33 -8.25 -17.16
C VAL A 59 -19.50 -9.43 -17.64
N VAL A 60 -18.75 -10.06 -16.73
CA VAL A 60 -17.89 -11.21 -17.03
C VAL A 60 -18.50 -12.55 -16.58
N ASP A 61 -19.81 -12.56 -16.29
CA ASP A 61 -20.58 -13.73 -15.85
C ASP A 61 -20.01 -14.46 -14.62
N THR A 62 -19.32 -13.74 -13.73
CA THR A 62 -18.84 -14.29 -12.46
C THR A 62 -19.85 -14.05 -11.34
N GLY A 63 -19.97 -15.04 -10.45
CA GLY A 63 -20.90 -14.97 -9.32
C GLY A 63 -20.33 -14.28 -8.08
N ILE A 64 -19.16 -13.63 -8.17
CA ILE A 64 -18.41 -13.10 -7.03
C ILE A 64 -19.09 -11.87 -6.44
N THR A 65 -19.17 -11.81 -5.11
CA THR A 65 -19.66 -10.64 -4.40
C THR A 65 -18.49 -9.86 -3.80
N VAL A 66 -18.49 -8.54 -4.03
CA VAL A 66 -17.51 -7.62 -3.44
C VAL A 66 -18.26 -6.70 -2.48
N TYR A 67 -17.82 -6.68 -1.22
CA TYR A 67 -18.37 -5.84 -0.16
C TYR A 67 -17.44 -4.66 0.12
N GLY A 68 -17.99 -3.54 0.57
CA GLY A 68 -17.23 -2.42 1.12
C GLY A 68 -17.57 -2.20 2.59
N SER A 69 -16.57 -1.87 3.41
CA SER A 69 -16.75 -1.61 4.84
C SER A 69 -15.77 -0.56 5.37
N ASN A 70 -16.23 0.19 6.37
CA ASN A 70 -15.37 1.04 7.21
C ASN A 70 -15.22 0.48 8.64
N SER A 71 -15.79 -0.71 8.93
CA SER A 71 -15.70 -1.39 10.22
C SER A 71 -14.87 -2.67 10.10
N TYR A 72 -13.98 -2.90 11.07
CA TYR A 72 -13.15 -4.10 11.16
C TYR A 72 -13.97 -5.40 11.34
N GLU A 73 -15.21 -5.32 11.79
CA GLU A 73 -16.09 -6.49 11.92
C GLU A 73 -16.28 -7.24 10.59
N CYS A 74 -16.10 -6.54 9.46
CA CYS A 74 -16.18 -7.15 8.14
C CYS A 74 -15.09 -8.20 7.86
N LEU A 75 -13.99 -8.21 8.63
CA LEU A 75 -12.92 -9.21 8.51
C LEU A 75 -13.32 -10.58 9.07
N LYS A 76 -14.46 -10.67 9.77
CA LYS A 76 -14.92 -11.91 10.40
C LYS A 76 -15.15 -13.00 9.35
N GLY A 77 -14.46 -14.11 9.54
CA GLY A 77 -14.55 -15.28 8.65
C GLY A 77 -13.69 -15.18 7.39
N ALA A 78 -12.75 -14.22 7.31
CA ALA A 78 -11.78 -14.17 6.23
C ALA A 78 -10.81 -15.36 6.31
N ASP A 79 -10.61 -16.05 5.18
CA ASP A 79 -9.60 -17.11 5.01
C ASP A 79 -8.23 -16.50 4.70
N VAL A 80 -8.20 -15.35 4.02
CA VAL A 80 -6.99 -14.59 3.68
C VAL A 80 -7.22 -13.11 3.97
N VAL A 81 -6.22 -12.47 4.58
CA VAL A 81 -6.18 -11.01 4.79
C VAL A 81 -4.97 -10.45 4.06
N ILE A 82 -5.17 -9.48 3.17
CA ILE A 82 -4.11 -8.77 2.46
C ILE A 82 -4.12 -7.30 2.89
N ILE A 83 -2.98 -6.82 3.39
CA ILE A 83 -2.86 -5.49 3.97
C ILE A 83 -2.13 -4.57 2.98
N THR A 84 -2.82 -3.50 2.56
CA THR A 84 -2.27 -2.40 1.76
C THR A 84 -2.53 -1.03 2.40
N ALA A 85 -3.11 -1.02 3.60
CA ALA A 85 -3.32 0.19 4.38
C ALA A 85 -1.97 0.84 4.74
N GLY A 86 -1.90 2.15 4.53
CA GLY A 86 -0.70 2.94 4.78
C GLY A 86 -0.84 4.33 4.18
N ILE A 87 -0.05 5.28 4.69
CA ILE A 87 0.04 6.63 4.13
C ILE A 87 1.02 6.60 2.97
N THR A 88 0.57 7.05 1.79
CA THR A 88 1.34 6.90 0.55
C THR A 88 2.11 8.15 0.11
N LYS A 89 2.08 9.27 0.86
CA LYS A 89 2.72 10.53 0.40
C LYS A 89 3.12 11.53 1.50
N ILE A 90 4.27 12.19 1.28
CA ILE A 90 4.61 13.55 1.76
C ILE A 90 4.53 14.51 0.54
N PRO A 91 3.88 15.69 0.62
CA PRO A 91 3.55 16.50 -0.58
C PRO A 91 4.74 17.17 -1.31
N GLY A 92 4.85 17.03 -2.66
CA GLY A 92 5.38 18.11 -3.55
C GLY A 92 6.63 17.92 -4.46
N LYS A 93 6.71 16.97 -5.42
CA LYS A 93 7.71 17.02 -6.52
C LYS A 93 7.26 16.35 -7.84
N SER A 94 7.72 16.87 -8.97
CA SER A 94 7.49 16.35 -10.34
C SER A 94 8.79 16.36 -11.18
N ASP A 95 8.92 15.45 -12.17
CA ASP A 95 9.06 15.77 -13.61
C ASP A 95 9.55 14.60 -14.51
N LYS A 96 8.70 14.33 -15.52
CA LYS A 96 8.90 14.07 -16.97
C LYS A 96 9.60 12.81 -17.52
N GLU A 97 9.14 12.51 -18.75
CA GLU A 97 8.79 11.23 -19.40
C GLU A 97 9.94 10.47 -20.10
N TRP A 98 9.69 9.19 -20.42
CA TRP A 98 10.37 8.38 -21.44
C TRP A 98 9.38 7.49 -22.22
N SER A 99 9.77 6.96 -23.38
CA SER A 99 8.91 6.19 -24.31
C SER A 99 9.47 4.82 -24.76
N ARG A 100 8.51 3.99 -25.21
CA ARG A 100 8.51 2.81 -26.14
C ARG A 100 9.27 1.54 -25.75
N MET A 101 8.52 0.58 -25.18
CA MET A 101 8.94 -0.83 -24.99
C MET A 101 7.83 -1.81 -25.42
N ASP A 102 7.73 -2.08 -26.73
CA ASP A 102 6.74 -3.02 -27.30
C ASP A 102 7.23 -4.48 -27.44
N LEU A 103 8.29 -4.88 -26.73
CA LEU A 103 8.79 -6.27 -26.75
C LEU A 103 8.84 -6.97 -25.37
N LEU A 104 8.53 -6.25 -24.28
CA LEU A 104 8.48 -6.83 -22.93
C LEU A 104 7.37 -7.89 -22.74
N PRO A 105 6.15 -7.77 -23.31
CA PRO A 105 5.08 -8.73 -23.03
C PRO A 105 5.32 -10.14 -23.60
N VAL A 106 6.11 -10.26 -24.68
CA VAL A 106 6.40 -11.54 -25.34
C VAL A 106 7.54 -12.27 -24.61
N ASN A 107 8.54 -11.55 -24.13
CA ASN A 107 9.72 -12.14 -23.47
C ASN A 107 9.50 -12.46 -21.97
N ILE A 108 8.59 -11.75 -21.28
CA ILE A 108 8.25 -12.05 -19.87
C ILE A 108 7.62 -13.45 -19.72
N LYS A 109 6.99 -14.00 -20.77
CA LYS A 109 6.46 -15.37 -20.77
C LYS A 109 7.55 -16.44 -21.00
N ILE A 110 8.70 -16.05 -21.55
CA ILE A 110 9.81 -16.96 -21.91
C ILE A 110 10.85 -17.00 -20.77
N MET A 111 11.00 -15.92 -20.01
CA MET A 111 11.80 -15.87 -18.79
C MET A 111 11.02 -16.56 -17.65
N ARG A 112 11.20 -17.87 -17.52
CA ARG A 112 10.39 -18.67 -16.58
C ARG A 112 10.81 -18.48 -15.13
N GLU A 113 12.09 -18.22 -14.86
CA GLU A 113 12.61 -18.26 -13.49
C GLU A 113 13.70 -17.19 -13.29
N GLY A 114 13.48 -16.32 -12.31
CA GLY A 114 14.43 -15.36 -11.78
C GLY A 114 14.05 -15.04 -10.34
N MET A 115 15.04 -14.87 -9.46
CA MET A 115 14.81 -14.66 -8.03
C MET A 115 15.51 -13.38 -7.57
N VAL A 116 14.80 -12.61 -6.75
CA VAL A 116 15.35 -11.48 -6.01
C VAL A 116 15.10 -11.75 -4.53
N ILE A 117 16.16 -11.96 -3.76
CA ILE A 117 16.09 -12.23 -2.31
C ILE A 117 16.53 -11.00 -1.52
N GLY A 118 16.42 -11.09 -0.18
CA GLY A 118 16.85 -10.03 0.73
C GLY A 118 15.74 -9.06 1.09
N VAL A 119 16.12 -7.81 1.38
CA VAL A 119 15.21 -6.73 1.75
C VAL A 119 14.48 -6.20 0.52
N HIS A 120 13.25 -5.72 0.68
CA HIS A 120 12.57 -4.96 -0.36
C HIS A 120 13.00 -3.49 -0.31
N GLY A 121 14.22 -3.23 -0.79
CA GLY A 121 14.88 -1.93 -0.74
C GLY A 121 16.12 -1.89 -1.63
N ASP A 122 16.98 -0.90 -1.43
CA ASP A 122 18.17 -0.69 -2.26
C ASP A 122 19.17 -1.87 -2.16
N HIS A 123 19.21 -2.52 -1.00
CA HIS A 123 20.02 -3.72 -0.77
C HIS A 123 19.33 -5.04 -1.18
N MET A 124 18.32 -5.03 -2.06
CA MET A 124 17.81 -6.29 -2.63
C MET A 124 18.88 -7.04 -3.44
N VAL A 125 18.78 -8.37 -3.52
CA VAL A 125 19.79 -9.24 -4.16
C VAL A 125 19.17 -10.02 -5.32
N PRO A 126 19.21 -9.48 -6.55
CA PRO A 126 18.87 -10.24 -7.75
C PRO A 126 19.91 -11.33 -8.02
N LEU A 127 19.47 -12.58 -8.09
CA LEU A 127 20.31 -13.74 -8.30
C LEU A 127 20.35 -14.12 -9.79
N SER A 128 21.05 -13.35 -10.61
CA SER A 128 21.18 -13.59 -12.06
C SER A 128 21.72 -14.99 -12.38
N ARG A 129 22.58 -15.55 -11.53
CA ARG A 129 23.11 -16.91 -11.67
C ARG A 129 22.03 -18.00 -11.59
N TYR A 130 20.96 -17.76 -10.83
CA TYR A 130 19.81 -18.66 -10.74
C TYR A 130 18.74 -18.37 -11.80
N ALA A 131 18.89 -17.30 -12.58
CA ALA A 131 17.93 -17.00 -13.62
C ALA A 131 18.10 -17.95 -14.81
N THR A 132 16.98 -18.44 -15.31
CA THR A 132 16.94 -19.35 -16.47
C THR A 132 15.96 -18.87 -17.52
N VAL A 133 16.28 -19.16 -18.77
CA VAL A 133 15.38 -18.99 -19.91
C VAL A 133 14.98 -20.38 -20.35
N ASN A 134 13.74 -20.77 -20.02
CA ASN A 134 13.23 -22.12 -20.26
C ASN A 134 14.15 -23.23 -19.70
N GLY A 135 14.71 -23.03 -18.51
CA GLY A 135 15.62 -23.97 -17.84
C GLY A 135 17.09 -23.87 -18.26
N ILE A 136 17.42 -23.10 -19.30
CA ILE A 136 18.80 -22.84 -19.71
C ILE A 136 19.36 -21.69 -18.85
N PRO A 137 20.48 -21.87 -18.12
CA PRO A 137 21.07 -20.82 -17.31
C PRO A 137 21.56 -19.61 -18.12
N LEU A 138 21.47 -18.40 -17.56
CA LEU A 138 21.91 -17.18 -18.26
C LEU A 138 23.38 -17.19 -18.71
N HIS A 139 24.29 -17.87 -17.99
CA HIS A 139 25.70 -17.90 -18.38
C HIS A 139 25.92 -18.58 -19.73
N GLU A 140 25.11 -19.59 -20.11
CA GLU A 140 25.21 -20.20 -21.44
C GLU A 140 24.87 -19.21 -22.55
N PHE A 141 23.96 -18.26 -22.31
CA PHE A 141 23.65 -17.21 -23.28
C PHE A 141 24.80 -16.22 -23.44
N VAL A 142 25.56 -15.99 -22.36
CA VAL A 142 26.78 -15.18 -22.39
C VAL A 142 27.88 -15.88 -23.17
N GLU A 143 28.11 -17.17 -22.90
CA GLU A 143 29.11 -17.99 -23.60
C GLU A 143 28.83 -18.08 -25.10
N ARG A 144 27.54 -18.16 -25.49
CA ARG A 144 27.10 -18.17 -26.90
C ARG A 144 27.13 -16.78 -27.54
N GLY A 145 27.42 -15.72 -26.78
CA GLY A 145 27.45 -14.35 -27.26
C GLY A 145 26.08 -13.76 -27.62
N TRP A 146 24.98 -14.32 -27.10
CA TRP A 146 23.61 -13.83 -27.35
C TRP A 146 23.25 -12.64 -26.46
N ILE A 147 23.92 -12.52 -25.31
CA ILE A 147 23.84 -11.40 -24.38
C ILE A 147 25.21 -11.20 -23.76
N LYS A 148 25.60 -9.96 -23.47
CA LYS A 148 26.85 -9.66 -22.79
C LYS A 148 26.66 -9.63 -21.27
N GLN A 149 27.73 -9.85 -20.51
CA GLN A 149 27.66 -9.78 -19.06
C GLN A 149 27.26 -8.38 -18.58
N GLU A 150 27.70 -7.33 -19.27
CA GLU A 150 27.35 -5.94 -18.96
C GLU A 150 25.84 -5.70 -19.12
N GLU A 151 25.19 -6.32 -20.10
CA GLU A 151 23.74 -6.22 -20.30
C GLU A 151 22.97 -6.92 -19.17
N ILE A 152 23.48 -8.04 -18.66
CA ILE A 152 22.92 -8.71 -17.47
C ILE A 152 23.05 -7.81 -16.24
N ASP A 153 24.22 -7.20 -16.05
CA ASP A 153 24.49 -6.31 -14.93
C ASP A 153 23.59 -5.07 -14.97
N GLU A 154 23.34 -4.52 -16.17
CA GLU A 154 22.35 -3.45 -16.36
C GLU A 154 20.93 -3.90 -16.01
N ILE A 155 20.52 -5.12 -16.36
CA ILE A 155 19.20 -5.67 -15.99
C ILE A 155 19.09 -5.82 -14.47
N VAL A 156 20.15 -6.30 -13.81
CA VAL A 156 20.21 -6.40 -12.36
C VAL A 156 20.04 -5.02 -11.72
N GLN A 157 20.73 -4.00 -12.22
CA GLN A 157 20.59 -2.63 -11.71
C GLN A 157 19.20 -2.05 -11.98
N LYS A 158 18.67 -2.21 -13.20
CA LYS A 158 17.30 -1.80 -13.55
C LYS A 158 16.26 -2.43 -12.64
N THR A 159 16.44 -3.70 -12.26
CA THR A 159 15.54 -4.40 -11.34
C THR A 159 15.51 -3.72 -9.96
N LYS A 160 16.66 -3.28 -9.44
CA LYS A 160 16.75 -2.57 -8.16
C LYS A 160 16.03 -1.22 -8.19
N VAL A 161 16.16 -0.48 -9.27
CA VAL A 161 15.60 0.88 -9.40
C VAL A 161 14.22 0.96 -10.06
N ALA A 162 13.66 -0.18 -10.51
CA ALA A 162 12.40 -0.23 -11.25
C ALA A 162 11.23 0.41 -10.51
N GLY A 163 11.18 0.26 -9.18
CA GLY A 163 10.15 0.90 -8.35
C GLY A 163 10.20 2.43 -8.45
N GLY A 164 11.41 3.00 -8.33
CA GLY A 164 11.64 4.44 -8.47
C GLY A 164 11.34 4.97 -9.87
N GLU A 165 11.64 4.17 -10.90
CA GLU A 165 11.30 4.51 -12.29
C GLU A 165 9.79 4.62 -12.49
N ILE A 166 9.00 3.66 -11.98
CA ILE A 166 7.54 3.71 -12.09
C ILE A 166 6.96 4.90 -11.33
N VAL A 167 7.47 5.19 -10.12
CA VAL A 167 7.06 6.38 -9.34
C VAL A 167 7.30 7.66 -10.15
N ARG A 168 8.47 7.77 -10.80
CA ARG A 168 8.81 8.91 -11.64
C ARG A 168 7.87 9.06 -12.84
N LEU A 169 7.58 7.96 -13.54
CA LEU A 169 6.75 7.97 -14.74
C LEU A 169 5.27 8.21 -14.44
N LEU A 170 4.75 7.65 -13.34
CA LEU A 170 3.36 7.88 -12.92
C LEU A 170 3.13 9.31 -12.40
N GLY A 171 4.17 9.94 -11.84
CA GLY A 171 4.13 11.29 -11.27
C GLY A 171 3.37 11.39 -9.94
N GLN A 172 2.39 10.52 -9.70
CA GLN A 172 1.70 10.36 -8.43
C GLN A 172 1.50 8.88 -8.10
N GLY A 173 1.87 8.51 -6.87
CA GLY A 173 1.78 7.14 -6.37
C GLY A 173 2.93 6.25 -6.85
N SER A 174 2.77 4.95 -6.65
CA SER A 174 3.72 3.90 -7.02
C SER A 174 3.02 2.83 -7.86
N ALA A 175 3.78 1.83 -8.33
CA ALA A 175 3.21 0.69 -9.06
C ALA A 175 2.08 0.03 -8.27
N TYR A 176 0.98 -0.32 -8.93
CA TYR A 176 -0.16 -0.98 -8.25
C TYR A 176 -0.71 -2.22 -8.97
N TYR A 177 -0.56 -2.31 -10.29
CA TYR A 177 -0.98 -3.51 -11.05
C TYR A 177 -0.14 -4.75 -10.71
N ALA A 178 1.18 -4.66 -10.89
CA ALA A 178 2.08 -5.79 -10.62
C ALA A 178 2.08 -6.20 -9.13
N PRO A 179 2.15 -5.28 -8.16
CA PRO A 179 2.02 -5.64 -6.74
C PRO A 179 0.70 -6.34 -6.41
N GLY A 180 -0.43 -5.85 -6.93
CA GLY A 180 -1.74 -6.48 -6.74
C GLY A 180 -1.78 -7.89 -7.33
N ALA A 181 -1.27 -8.07 -8.55
CA ALA A 181 -1.20 -9.38 -9.19
C ALA A 181 -0.29 -10.37 -8.44
N SER A 182 0.85 -9.92 -7.91
CA SER A 182 1.75 -10.75 -7.10
C SER A 182 1.08 -11.22 -5.81
N ALA A 183 0.40 -10.32 -5.09
CA ALA A 183 -0.32 -10.66 -3.87
C ALA A 183 -1.46 -11.66 -4.14
N ILE A 184 -2.22 -11.48 -5.23
CA ILE A 184 -3.26 -12.44 -5.63
C ILE A 184 -2.68 -13.81 -6.01
N GLN A 185 -1.50 -13.88 -6.62
CA GLN A 185 -0.84 -15.16 -6.87
C GLN A 185 -0.46 -15.90 -5.58
N MET A 186 -0.01 -15.17 -4.55
CA MET A 186 0.28 -15.74 -3.23
C MET A 186 -1.00 -16.25 -2.57
N ALA A 187 -2.05 -15.43 -2.55
CA ALA A 187 -3.35 -15.80 -2.00
C ALA A 187 -3.94 -17.03 -2.71
N GLU A 188 -3.84 -17.09 -4.04
CA GLU A 188 -4.28 -18.26 -4.81
C GLU A 188 -3.48 -19.52 -4.47
N SER A 189 -2.17 -19.40 -4.22
CA SER A 189 -1.34 -20.54 -3.83
C SER A 189 -1.79 -21.14 -2.50
N TYR A 190 -2.14 -20.28 -1.54
CA TYR A 190 -2.69 -20.68 -0.25
C TYR A 190 -4.09 -21.29 -0.41
N LEU A 191 -5.03 -20.56 -1.02
CA LEU A 191 -6.43 -20.96 -1.13
C LEU A 191 -6.65 -22.26 -1.91
N LYS A 192 -5.76 -22.57 -2.85
CA LYS A 192 -5.85 -23.77 -3.70
C LYS A 192 -4.76 -24.80 -3.41
N ASP A 193 -4.05 -24.68 -2.28
CA ASP A 193 -2.92 -25.53 -1.87
C ASP A 193 -1.97 -25.87 -3.05
N ARG A 194 -1.56 -24.86 -3.82
CA ARG A 194 -0.78 -25.09 -5.05
C ARG A 194 0.66 -25.49 -4.78
N LYS A 195 1.15 -25.27 -3.56
CA LYS A 195 2.56 -25.49 -3.16
C LYS A 195 3.54 -24.81 -4.12
N ARG A 196 3.21 -23.58 -4.56
CA ARG A 196 4.09 -22.82 -5.46
C ARG A 196 5.31 -22.34 -4.72
N VAL A 197 6.45 -22.38 -5.42
CA VAL A 197 7.67 -21.68 -5.01
C VAL A 197 7.55 -20.22 -5.41
N MET A 198 7.67 -19.32 -4.45
CA MET A 198 7.63 -17.87 -4.65
C MET A 198 8.65 -17.20 -3.71
N VAL A 199 9.18 -16.05 -4.09
CA VAL A 199 10.02 -15.26 -3.16
C VAL A 199 9.12 -14.34 -2.36
N CYS A 200 9.12 -14.51 -1.04
CA CYS A 200 8.29 -13.76 -0.11
C CYS A 200 9.08 -13.42 1.15
N SER A 201 8.68 -12.34 1.84
CA SER A 201 9.23 -12.02 3.16
C SER A 201 8.75 -13.05 4.18
N CYS A 202 9.64 -13.94 4.62
CA CYS A 202 9.31 -15.05 5.51
C CYS A 202 10.12 -14.94 6.82
N TYR A 203 9.54 -15.40 7.92
CA TYR A 203 10.20 -15.43 9.23
C TYR A 203 11.22 -16.57 9.27
N LEU A 204 12.48 -16.26 9.59
CA LEU A 204 13.59 -17.21 9.58
C LEU A 204 14.04 -17.59 10.99
N LYS A 205 14.40 -18.86 11.18
CA LYS A 205 14.78 -19.50 12.45
C LYS A 205 16.15 -20.20 12.37
N GLY A 206 17.01 -19.71 11.49
CA GLY A 206 18.36 -20.25 11.26
C GLY A 206 18.72 -20.29 9.78
N GLU A 207 17.73 -20.35 8.89
CA GLU A 207 17.94 -20.34 7.44
C GLU A 207 18.70 -19.07 7.02
N TYR A 208 19.66 -19.22 6.10
CA TYR A 208 20.55 -18.15 5.66
C TYR A 208 21.39 -17.53 6.78
N GLY A 209 21.54 -18.21 7.93
CA GLY A 209 22.20 -17.67 9.12
C GLY A 209 21.38 -16.58 9.84
N VAL A 210 20.10 -16.45 9.49
CA VAL A 210 19.21 -15.43 10.02
C VAL A 210 18.31 -16.02 11.09
N ASN A 211 18.24 -15.33 12.24
CA ASN A 211 17.40 -15.73 13.36
C ASN A 211 16.48 -14.59 13.79
N ASN A 212 15.20 -14.93 14.01
CA ASN A 212 14.23 -14.06 14.68
C ASN A 212 13.87 -12.77 13.90
N HIS A 213 13.89 -12.81 12.57
CA HIS A 213 13.31 -11.74 11.75
C HIS A 213 12.88 -12.23 10.37
N TYR A 214 12.22 -11.33 9.64
CA TYR A 214 11.75 -11.59 8.28
C TYR A 214 12.81 -11.21 7.24
N LEU A 215 12.85 -11.95 6.14
CA LEU A 215 13.66 -11.63 4.96
C LEU A 215 13.01 -12.20 3.70
N GLY A 216 13.19 -11.54 2.55
CA GLY A 216 12.74 -12.05 1.26
C GLY A 216 13.52 -13.31 0.86
N VAL A 217 12.89 -14.47 0.89
CA VAL A 217 13.50 -15.76 0.55
C VAL A 217 12.54 -16.61 -0.28
N PRO A 218 13.04 -17.54 -1.10
CA PRO A 218 12.17 -18.49 -1.78
C PRO A 218 11.51 -19.43 -0.77
N CYS A 219 10.20 -19.51 -0.83
CA CYS A 219 9.40 -20.37 0.04
C CYS A 219 8.31 -21.09 -0.74
N VAL A 220 7.80 -22.17 -0.16
CA VAL A 220 6.65 -22.92 -0.67
C VAL A 220 5.41 -22.42 0.07
N ILE A 221 4.45 -21.90 -0.67
CA ILE A 221 3.14 -21.49 -0.13
C ILE A 221 2.09 -22.54 -0.49
N GLY A 222 1.55 -23.22 0.52
CA GLY A 222 0.47 -24.20 0.42
C GLY A 222 -0.71 -23.84 1.31
N GLY A 223 -1.63 -24.79 1.51
CA GLY A 223 -2.84 -24.62 2.32
C GLY A 223 -2.55 -24.36 3.80
N ASN A 224 -1.34 -24.67 4.28
CA ASN A 224 -0.89 -24.37 5.64
C ASN A 224 -0.08 -23.07 5.74
N GLY A 225 -0.14 -22.21 4.71
CA GLY A 225 0.66 -20.99 4.63
C GLY A 225 2.06 -21.27 4.10
N VAL A 226 3.10 -20.72 4.75
CA VAL A 226 4.49 -20.98 4.39
C VAL A 226 4.91 -22.35 4.92
N GLU A 227 4.96 -23.35 4.04
CA GLU A 227 5.22 -24.76 4.41
C GLU A 227 6.71 -25.09 4.46
N LYS A 228 7.52 -24.39 3.65
CA LYS A 228 8.96 -24.65 3.54
C LYS A 228 9.72 -23.42 3.10
N ILE A 229 10.85 -23.15 3.73
CA ILE A 229 11.87 -22.21 3.23
C ILE A 229 12.89 -23.01 2.42
N ILE A 230 13.26 -22.50 1.24
CA ILE A 230 14.27 -23.11 0.39
C ILE A 230 15.57 -22.35 0.61
N GLU A 231 16.60 -23.03 1.11
CA GLU A 231 17.91 -22.42 1.32
C GLU A 231 18.79 -22.61 0.08
N LEU A 232 19.09 -21.50 -0.58
CA LEU A 232 19.92 -21.49 -1.79
C LEU A 232 21.40 -21.61 -1.43
N LYS A 233 22.16 -22.31 -2.27
CA LYS A 233 23.63 -22.29 -2.21
C LYS A 233 24.13 -20.98 -2.80
N LEU A 234 24.48 -20.03 -1.94
CA LEU A 234 24.99 -18.72 -2.32
C LEU A 234 26.52 -18.74 -2.47
N THR A 235 27.03 -17.98 -3.43
CA THR A 235 28.46 -17.67 -3.53
C THR A 235 28.90 -16.72 -2.42
N ASP A 236 30.20 -16.56 -2.19
CA ASP A 236 30.72 -15.64 -1.18
C ASP A 236 30.26 -14.19 -1.44
N LYS A 237 30.25 -13.78 -2.72
CA LYS A 237 29.72 -12.48 -3.12
C LYS A 237 28.22 -12.34 -2.84
N GLU A 238 27.41 -13.33 -3.24
CA GLU A 238 25.95 -13.30 -3.00
C GLU A 238 25.62 -13.30 -1.50
N ARG A 239 26.43 -14.02 -0.69
CA ARG A 239 26.33 -14.03 0.77
C ARG A 239 26.67 -12.66 1.36
N GLN A 240 27.71 -12.01 0.87
CA GLN A 240 28.08 -10.66 1.29
C GLN A 240 26.99 -9.64 0.92
N ASP A 241 26.43 -9.72 -0.29
CA ASP A 241 25.34 -8.86 -0.74
C ASP A 241 24.09 -9.06 0.14
N LEU A 242 23.75 -10.32 0.47
CA LEU A 242 22.64 -10.65 1.36
C LEU A 242 22.87 -10.17 2.80
N GLN A 243 24.13 -10.18 3.27
CA GLN A 243 24.47 -9.65 4.57
C GLN A 243 24.15 -8.14 4.67
N GLY A 244 24.44 -7.38 3.61
CA GLY A 244 24.02 -5.98 3.51
C GLY A 244 22.50 -5.81 3.64
N SER A 245 21.72 -6.67 2.98
CA SER A 245 20.26 -6.68 3.13
C SER A 245 19.81 -6.96 4.57
N ILE A 246 20.46 -7.92 5.23
CA ILE A 246 20.14 -8.32 6.62
C ILE A 246 20.44 -7.17 7.58
N ASP A 247 21.55 -6.47 7.37
CA ASP A 247 21.96 -5.35 8.20
C ASP A 247 20.98 -4.17 8.09
N GLU A 248 20.50 -3.86 6.88
CA GLU A 248 19.43 -2.87 6.65
C GLU A 248 18.15 -3.22 7.43
N VAL A 249 17.72 -4.49 7.39
CA VAL A 249 16.55 -4.94 8.16
C VAL A 249 16.76 -4.78 9.67
N LYS A 250 17.94 -5.13 10.18
CA LYS A 250 18.28 -4.97 11.59
C LYS A 250 18.33 -3.50 12.02
N GLU A 251 18.80 -2.61 11.14
CA GLU A 251 18.78 -1.18 11.39
C GLU A 251 17.36 -0.64 11.50
N MET A 252 16.46 -1.05 10.59
CA MET A 252 15.03 -0.70 10.68
C MET A 252 14.40 -1.21 11.98
N GLN A 253 14.71 -2.43 12.41
CA GLN A 253 14.22 -2.97 13.68
C GLN A 253 14.69 -2.15 14.89
N LYS A 254 15.96 -1.72 14.91
CA LYS A 254 16.50 -0.84 15.96
C LYS A 254 15.79 0.52 15.97
N ALA A 255 15.52 1.09 14.80
CA ALA A 255 14.80 2.35 14.69
C ALA A 255 13.37 2.24 15.26
N ILE A 256 12.65 1.15 14.94
CA ILE A 256 11.32 0.86 15.50
C ILE A 256 11.38 0.72 17.02
N ALA A 257 12.32 -0.09 17.53
CA ALA A 257 12.49 -0.28 18.98
C ALA A 257 12.79 1.03 19.73
N THR A 258 13.56 1.93 19.12
CA THR A 258 13.86 3.26 19.66
C THR A 258 12.60 4.14 19.71
N LEU A 259 11.80 4.11 18.64
CA LEU A 259 10.53 4.85 18.58
C LEU A 259 9.52 4.35 19.62
N ASP A 260 9.42 3.03 19.81
CA ASP A 260 8.52 2.44 20.81
C ASP A 260 8.94 2.82 22.24
N ALA A 261 10.26 2.77 22.53
CA ALA A 261 10.79 3.23 23.81
C ALA A 261 10.50 4.73 24.08
N SER A 262 10.52 5.55 23.02
CA SER A 262 10.19 6.98 23.11
C SER A 262 8.68 7.26 23.24
N LYS A 263 7.81 6.43 22.68
CA LYS A 263 6.36 6.55 22.86
C LYS A 263 5.94 6.16 24.27
N GLY A 264 6.55 5.10 24.82
CA GLY A 264 6.32 4.69 26.20
C GLY A 264 6.68 5.77 27.23
N SER A 265 7.71 6.59 26.97
CA SER A 265 8.05 7.73 27.85
C SER A 265 7.12 8.94 27.70
N VAL A 266 6.57 9.17 26.50
CA VAL A 266 5.57 10.23 26.25
C VAL A 266 4.20 9.85 26.83
N GLU A 267 3.76 8.60 26.70
CA GLU A 267 2.51 8.10 27.29
C GLU A 267 2.60 8.07 28.83
N ALA A 268 3.76 7.72 29.41
CA ALA A 268 4.00 7.80 30.85
C ALA A 268 4.01 9.26 31.38
N ALA A 269 4.58 10.20 30.62
CA ALA A 269 4.57 11.63 30.97
C ALA A 269 3.16 12.26 30.86
N GLN A 270 2.36 11.84 29.87
CA GLN A 270 0.98 12.28 29.72
C GLN A 270 0.05 11.69 30.79
N GLN A 271 0.29 10.45 31.24
CA GLN A 271 -0.43 9.86 32.37
C GLN A 271 -0.07 10.50 33.72
N GLN A 272 1.16 11.00 33.90
CA GLN A 272 1.53 11.78 35.10
C GLN A 272 0.94 13.21 35.12
N GLN A 273 0.54 13.76 33.97
CA GLN A 273 -0.19 15.04 33.89
C GLN A 273 -1.72 14.88 33.93
N GLN A 274 -2.23 13.65 33.91
CA GLN A 274 -3.65 13.32 34.10
C GLN A 274 -3.85 12.41 35.32
N GLN A 275 -3.40 12.85 36.49
CA GLN A 275 -4.00 12.44 37.77
C GLN A 275 -4.82 13.61 38.33
N PRO A 276 -6.08 13.40 38.77
CA PRO A 276 -7.00 14.49 39.00
C PRO A 276 -6.70 15.22 40.31
N ALA A 277 -6.97 16.53 40.31
CA ALA A 277 -7.20 17.32 41.51
C ALA A 277 -8.46 16.81 42.25
N ALA A 278 -8.34 15.65 42.89
CA ALA A 278 -9.32 15.08 43.82
C ALA A 278 -8.73 15.14 45.24
N ALA A 279 -8.39 16.35 45.70
CA ALA A 279 -7.99 16.60 47.08
C ALA A 279 -8.42 17.99 47.62
N ALA A 280 -9.39 18.65 46.98
CA ALA A 280 -9.90 19.96 47.42
C ALA A 280 -11.43 20.05 47.51
N ALA A 281 -12.14 18.90 47.57
CA ALA A 281 -13.60 18.84 47.68
C ALA A 281 -14.08 18.06 48.92
N ALA A 282 -13.27 18.02 49.98
CA ALA A 282 -13.62 17.42 51.28
C ALA A 282 -13.31 18.39 52.43
N ALA A 283 -13.73 19.65 52.30
CA ALA A 283 -13.72 20.63 53.38
C ALA A 283 -14.68 21.77 53.03
N ASN A 284 -15.99 21.48 52.99
CA ASN A 284 -17.07 22.46 53.25
C ASN A 284 -18.43 21.77 53.12
N SER A 285 -18.80 21.01 54.14
CA SER A 285 -20.20 20.62 54.37
C SER A 285 -20.49 20.65 55.87
N ALA A 286 -20.61 21.87 56.42
CA ALA A 286 -21.27 22.11 57.69
C ALA A 286 -21.61 23.60 57.83
N ALA A 287 -22.86 23.99 57.52
CA ALA A 287 -23.68 24.92 58.31
C ALA A 287 -24.90 25.48 57.53
N ALA A 288 -26.07 25.26 58.12
CA ALA A 288 -27.22 26.17 58.25
C ALA A 288 -28.19 26.47 57.06
N THR A 289 -29.31 25.74 57.08
CA THR A 289 -30.75 26.16 57.21
C THR A 289 -31.40 27.19 56.24
N PRO A 290 -32.69 27.01 55.83
CA PRO A 290 -33.32 27.77 54.75
C PRO A 290 -34.33 28.86 55.21
N ALA A 291 -34.57 29.88 54.38
CA ALA A 291 -35.73 30.77 54.51
C ALA A 291 -36.16 31.43 53.18
N ALA A 292 -37.38 31.04 52.75
CA ALA A 292 -38.53 31.81 52.24
C ALA A 292 -38.43 32.94 51.17
N ALA A 293 -39.47 32.92 50.31
CA ALA A 293 -40.20 34.06 49.67
C ALA A 293 -39.49 34.77 48.49
N THR A 294 -40.12 35.29 47.41
CA THR A 294 -41.50 35.43 46.93
C THR A 294 -41.45 35.93 45.47
N ALA A 295 -42.61 35.89 44.79
CA ALA A 295 -42.96 36.29 43.42
C ALA A 295 -42.51 37.69 42.91
N ALA A 296 -42.50 37.85 41.57
CA ALA A 296 -43.04 38.97 40.76
C ALA A 296 -42.39 38.99 39.35
N THR A 297 -43.09 38.58 38.28
CA THR A 297 -43.87 39.38 37.31
C THR A 297 -43.11 40.34 36.37
N ALA A 298 -43.29 40.06 35.06
CA ALA A 298 -43.74 40.95 34.00
C ALA A 298 -42.74 41.57 33.00
N THR A 299 -43.02 41.29 31.71
CA THR A 299 -43.03 42.19 30.51
C THR A 299 -41.71 42.86 30.09
N THR A 300 -41.32 43.04 28.82
CA THR A 300 -42.04 43.16 27.53
C THR A 300 -41.01 43.22 26.39
N ALA A 301 -41.47 42.82 25.20
CA ALA A 301 -41.19 43.40 23.87
C ALA A 301 -39.76 43.44 23.25
N ALA A 302 -39.71 42.84 22.05
CA ALA A 302 -39.24 43.40 20.78
C ALA A 302 -37.75 43.73 20.60
N ALA A 303 -37.10 43.01 19.67
CA ALA A 303 -36.81 43.52 18.32
C ALA A 303 -35.75 42.63 17.63
N ALA A 304 -36.06 42.20 16.42
CA ALA A 304 -35.09 41.64 15.49
C ALA A 304 -34.48 42.78 14.67
N ALA A 305 -33.15 42.86 14.60
CA ALA A 305 -32.41 43.46 13.49
C ALA A 305 -30.88 43.20 13.64
N THR A 306 -30.41 42.30 12.78
CA THR A 306 -29.27 42.48 11.88
C THR A 306 -27.83 42.70 12.40
N THR A 307 -26.93 42.06 11.64
CA THR A 307 -25.57 42.50 11.25
C THR A 307 -24.35 42.16 12.13
N THR A 308 -23.64 41.15 11.63
CA THR A 308 -22.22 41.14 11.20
C THR A 308 -21.09 41.18 12.22
N ALA A 309 -20.29 40.12 12.09
CA ALA A 309 -18.90 40.03 12.47
C ALA A 309 -18.06 41.16 11.86
N ALA A 310 -17.26 41.77 12.74
CA ALA A 310 -16.04 42.54 12.50
C ALA A 310 -14.93 41.78 13.25
N ALA A 311 -13.66 41.76 12.91
CA ALA A 311 -12.90 42.30 11.79
C ALA A 311 -11.53 41.59 11.84
N ALA A 312 -10.91 41.39 10.68
CA ALA A 312 -9.46 41.23 10.57
C ALA A 312 -8.97 42.09 9.40
N ALA A 313 -8.39 43.24 9.75
CA ALA A 313 -7.54 44.09 8.91
C ALA A 313 -6.08 43.60 9.05
N ALA A 314 -5.10 43.81 8.16
CA ALA A 314 -5.01 44.32 6.80
C ALA A 314 -3.54 44.15 6.34
N ASN A 315 -3.31 44.41 5.03
CA ASN A 315 -2.06 44.72 4.32
C ASN A 315 -1.14 43.55 3.87
N ASN A 316 -0.60 43.50 2.63
CA ASN A 316 -0.52 44.52 1.58
C ASN A 316 -0.28 43.90 0.17
N SER A 317 -1.00 44.47 -0.81
CA SER A 317 -0.58 44.91 -2.16
C SER A 317 -0.02 43.97 -3.27
N LYS A 318 -0.70 44.12 -4.43
CA LYS A 318 -0.24 44.14 -5.84
C LYS A 318 -0.25 42.85 -6.68
N ALA A 319 -1.32 42.69 -7.45
CA ALA A 319 -1.43 41.89 -8.67
C ALA A 319 -0.89 42.65 -9.92
N PRO A 320 -0.70 41.94 -11.05
CA PRO A 320 -1.24 42.45 -12.30
C PRO A 320 -2.03 41.40 -13.12
N ALA A 321 -3.22 41.86 -13.52
CA ALA A 321 -4.00 41.61 -14.73
C ALA A 321 -3.78 40.34 -15.59
N GLU A 322 -4.84 39.52 -15.61
CA GLU A 322 -5.09 38.42 -16.52
C GLU A 322 -5.61 38.94 -17.88
N LYS A 323 -4.90 38.65 -18.99
CA LYS A 323 -5.40 38.84 -20.37
C LYS A 323 -5.53 37.48 -21.06
N SER A 324 -6.79 37.09 -21.25
CA SER A 324 -7.37 36.30 -22.36
C SER A 324 -6.41 35.46 -23.21
N LYS A 325 -6.38 34.14 -22.96
CA LYS A 325 -5.90 33.12 -23.91
C LYS A 325 -7.07 32.58 -24.75
N ARG A 326 -7.71 33.45 -25.53
CA ARG A 326 -8.46 33.08 -26.74
C ARG A 326 -7.68 33.57 -27.96
N SER A 327 -6.56 32.91 -28.28
CA SER A 327 -5.83 33.17 -29.53
C SER A 327 -4.93 32.01 -30.00
N PHE A 328 -4.95 30.83 -29.36
CA PHE A 328 -4.02 29.74 -29.70
C PHE A 328 -4.65 28.62 -30.56
N LEU A 329 -5.90 28.79 -31.01
CA LEU A 329 -6.69 27.75 -31.70
C LEU A 329 -7.00 28.07 -33.17
N HIS A 330 -6.25 28.96 -33.82
CA HIS A 330 -6.46 29.30 -35.24
C HIS A 330 -5.22 29.14 -36.16
N GLY A 331 -4.14 28.50 -35.70
CA GLY A 331 -2.89 28.38 -36.46
C GLY A 331 -2.49 26.98 -36.95
N MET A 332 -3.28 25.93 -36.70
CA MET A 332 -2.90 24.53 -37.01
C MET A 332 -3.86 23.81 -37.97
N LYS A 333 -4.38 24.50 -38.98
CA LYS A 333 -5.19 23.87 -40.06
C LYS A 333 -4.59 23.92 -41.48
N GLU A 334 -3.34 24.36 -41.67
CA GLU A 334 -2.77 24.54 -43.02
C GLU A 334 -1.42 23.87 -43.34
N LYS A 335 -1.00 22.82 -42.61
CA LYS A 335 0.25 22.09 -42.96
C LYS A 335 0.14 20.56 -42.94
N ILE A 336 -0.95 20.02 -43.47
CA ILE A 336 -1.02 18.60 -43.87
C ILE A 336 -1.70 18.53 -45.23
N HIS A 337 -1.04 19.01 -46.29
CA HIS A 337 -1.41 18.70 -47.68
C HIS A 337 -0.28 18.93 -48.70
N HIS A 338 0.99 18.66 -48.35
CA HIS A 338 2.03 18.43 -49.36
C HIS A 338 3.22 17.70 -48.74
N ARG A 339 3.27 16.38 -48.94
CA ARG A 339 4.45 15.67 -49.45
C ARG A 339 4.04 14.22 -49.75
N LYS A 340 4.18 13.88 -51.03
CA LYS A 340 4.35 12.52 -51.55
C LYS A 340 5.59 11.88 -50.91
#